data_AF-A0A100WS18-F1
#
_entry.id   AF-A0A100WS18-F1
#
_cell.length_a   1.000
_cell.length_b   1.000
_cell.length_c   1.000
_cell.angle_alpha   90.00
_cell.angle_beta   90.00
_cell.angle_gamma   90.00
#
_symmetry.space_group_name_H-M   'P 1'
#
loop_
_entity.id
_entity.type
_entity.pdbx_description
1 polymer ?
#
loop_
_entity_poly.entity_id
_entity_poly.type
_entity_poly.pdbx_seq_one_letter_code
_entity_poly.pdbx_strand_id
1 'polypeptide(L)'
;MSEKKSVFADGPVLLDTPAKMLTVLTELVADDATTWRGMIDVWDTGNGAAWRVELNDDKSNQVSAKQGQYLVLTYGRLLVLDADEV
;
A
#
# COMPACT_ATOMS: atom_id res chain seq x y z
N MET A 1 10.98 16.31 16.84
CA MET A 1 10.15 15.25 16.25
C MET A 1 11.07 14.45 15.35
N SER A 2 11.27 13.15 15.60
CA SER A 2 12.04 12.32 14.67
C SER A 2 11.28 12.28 13.35
N GLU A 3 11.90 12.71 12.26
CA GLU A 3 11.34 12.53 10.92
C GLU A 3 11.10 11.04 10.71
N LYS A 4 9.82 10.66 10.60
CA LYS A 4 9.46 9.29 10.24
C LYS A 4 9.90 9.13 8.79
N LYS A 5 10.94 8.31 8.55
CA LYS A 5 11.37 7.96 7.20
C LYS A 5 10.19 7.28 6.49
N SER A 6 9.80 7.82 5.33
CA SER A 6 8.73 7.26 4.50
C SER A 6 9.03 5.81 4.13
N VAL A 7 8.00 4.96 4.08
CA VAL A 7 8.07 3.58 3.61
C VAL A 7 8.53 3.49 2.14
N PHE A 8 8.35 4.57 1.38
CA PHE A 8 8.79 4.69 -0.02
C PHE A 8 10.19 5.30 -0.18
N ALA A 9 10.87 5.67 0.92
CA ALA A 9 12.14 6.39 0.86
C ALA A 9 13.28 5.62 0.19
N ASP A 10 13.21 4.29 0.21
CA ASP A 10 14.19 3.39 -0.41
C ASP A 10 13.71 2.82 -1.76
N GLY A 11 12.60 3.32 -2.30
CA GLY A 11 12.05 2.93 -3.61
C GLY A 11 10.72 2.16 -3.54
N PRO A 12 10.42 1.32 -4.55
CA PRO A 12 9.20 0.52 -4.60
C PRO A 12 9.04 -0.40 -3.38
N VAL A 13 7.82 -0.51 -2.89
CA VAL A 13 7.48 -1.32 -1.72
C VAL A 13 6.82 -2.62 -2.16
N LEU A 14 7.48 -3.75 -1.90
CA LEU A 14 6.88 -5.08 -2.11
C LEU A 14 5.82 -5.36 -1.04
N LEU A 15 4.60 -5.68 -1.48
CA LEU A 15 3.46 -5.99 -0.61
C LEU A 15 3.33 -7.50 -0.35
N ASP A 16 4.30 -8.05 0.36
CA ASP A 16 4.40 -9.50 0.65
C ASP A 16 3.73 -9.92 1.96
N THR A 17 3.48 -8.99 2.87
CA THR A 17 3.03 -9.28 4.23
C THR A 17 1.96 -8.28 4.70
N PRO A 18 0.99 -8.71 5.53
CA PRO A 18 -0.03 -7.81 6.09
C PRO A 18 0.56 -6.63 6.87
N ALA A 19 1.70 -6.85 7.55
CA ALA A 19 2.38 -5.80 8.30
C ALA A 19 2.89 -4.65 7.40
N LYS A 20 3.43 -4.96 6.21
CA LYS A 20 3.84 -3.93 5.25
C LYS A 20 2.65 -3.16 4.69
N MET A 21 1.56 -3.84 4.36
CA MET A 21 0.33 -3.18 3.90
C MET A 21 -0.25 -2.22 4.96
N LEU A 22 -0.29 -2.65 6.22
CA LEU A 22 -0.72 -1.79 7.32
C LEU A 22 0.21 -0.58 7.50
N THR A 23 1.52 -0.76 7.31
CA THR A 23 2.50 0.33 7.37
C THR A 23 2.24 1.36 6.28
N VAL A 24 2.00 0.92 5.04
CA VAL A 24 1.64 1.78 3.90
C VAL A 24 0.35 2.55 4.19
N LEU A 25 -0.71 1.86 4.63
CA LEU A 25 -1.97 2.51 5.00
C LEU A 25 -1.78 3.57 6.09
N THR A 26 -1.04 3.25 7.14
CA THR A 26 -0.79 4.17 8.26
C THR A 26 -0.03 5.41 7.82
N GLU A 27 0.91 5.28 6.89
CA GLU A 27 1.62 6.43 6.33
C GLU A 27 0.70 7.30 5.46
N LEU A 28 -0.16 6.68 4.64
CA LEU A 28 -1.06 7.39 3.73
C LEU A 28 -2.25 8.06 4.43
N VAL A 29 -2.68 7.55 5.60
CA VAL A 29 -3.68 8.21 6.47
C VAL A 29 -3.23 9.63 6.86
N ALA A 30 -1.93 9.94 6.80
CA ALA A 30 -1.37 11.25 7.16
C ALA A 30 -1.90 11.73 8.54
N ASP A 31 -1.89 13.03 8.79
CA ASP A 31 -2.36 13.60 10.06
C ASP A 31 -3.90 13.64 10.20
N ASP A 32 -4.64 13.27 9.15
CA ASP A 32 -6.10 13.29 9.13
C ASP A 32 -6.71 11.89 9.10
N ALA A 33 -6.92 11.34 10.29
CA ALA A 33 -7.58 10.06 10.50
C ALA A 33 -9.06 10.02 10.08
N THR A 34 -9.67 11.14 9.68
CA THR A 34 -11.07 11.19 9.25
C THR A 34 -11.25 10.91 7.76
N THR A 35 -10.18 10.98 6.98
CA THR A 35 -10.20 10.70 5.54
C THR A 35 -10.02 9.21 5.28
N TRP A 36 -10.93 8.60 4.51
CA TRP A 36 -10.77 7.22 4.06
C TRP A 36 -9.61 7.10 3.08
N ARG A 37 -8.54 6.41 3.48
CA ARG A 37 -7.33 6.20 2.66
C ARG A 37 -7.16 4.78 2.15
N GLY A 38 -7.97 3.85 2.60
CA GLY A 38 -7.94 2.49 2.09
C GLY A 38 -8.45 1.42 3.04
N MET A 39 -8.28 0.18 2.61
CA MET A 39 -8.68 -1.03 3.33
C MET A 39 -7.78 -2.22 2.95
N ILE A 40 -7.68 -3.19 3.86
CA ILE A 40 -7.09 -4.50 3.57
C ILE A 40 -8.21 -5.52 3.55
N ASP A 41 -8.38 -6.22 2.43
CA ASP A 41 -9.23 -7.41 2.37
C ASP A 41 -8.35 -8.65 2.49
N VAL A 42 -8.80 -9.60 3.31
CA VAL A 42 -8.16 -10.91 3.50
C VAL A 42 -9.21 -11.99 3.30
N TRP A 43 -8.90 -12.99 2.49
CA TRP A 43 -9.77 -14.14 2.25
C TRP A 43 -8.97 -15.44 2.20
N ASP A 44 -9.61 -16.55 2.57
CA ASP A 44 -9.01 -17.89 2.48
C ASP A 44 -9.12 -18.42 1.04
N THR A 45 -8.04 -19.03 0.54
CA THR A 45 -7.97 -19.66 -0.78
C THR A 45 -7.95 -21.19 -0.72
N GLY A 46 -7.93 -21.78 0.47
CA GLY A 46 -7.71 -23.22 0.69
C GLY A 46 -6.24 -23.65 0.64
N ASN A 47 -5.35 -22.83 0.05
CA ASN A 47 -3.89 -23.02 0.06
C ASN A 47 -3.16 -21.98 0.94
N GLY A 48 -3.92 -21.20 1.71
CA GLY A 48 -3.44 -20.08 2.52
C GLY A 48 -4.34 -18.86 2.37
N ALA A 49 -4.05 -17.83 3.16
CA ALA A 49 -4.72 -16.55 3.03
C ALA A 49 -4.17 -15.78 1.83
N ALA A 50 -5.08 -15.21 1.04
CA ALA A 50 -4.76 -14.18 0.06
C ALA A 50 -5.28 -12.84 0.55
N TRP A 51 -4.65 -11.77 0.08
CA TRP A 51 -5.02 -10.43 0.48
C TRP A 51 -4.77 -9.43 -0.64
N ARG A 52 -5.50 -8.33 -0.54
CA ARG A 52 -5.30 -7.12 -1.34
C ARG A 52 -5.41 -5.89 -0.45
N VAL A 53 -4.74 -4.83 -0.85
CA VAL A 53 -4.91 -3.51 -0.29
C VAL A 53 -5.57 -2.62 -1.34
N GLU A 54 -6.60 -1.88 -0.94
CA GLU A 54 -7.15 -0.77 -1.72
C GLU A 54 -6.72 0.52 -1.05
N LEU A 55 -6.22 1.48 -1.83
CA LEU A 55 -5.60 2.71 -1.37
C LEU A 55 -6.12 3.90 -2.17
N ASN A 56 -6.24 5.06 -1.53
CA ASN A 56 -6.37 6.34 -2.21
C ASN A 56 -5.05 7.10 -2.16
N ASP A 57 -4.60 7.58 -3.32
CA ASP A 57 -3.49 8.53 -3.38
C ASP A 57 -3.93 9.94 -2.91
N ASP A 58 -2.98 10.89 -2.87
CA ASP A 58 -3.24 12.27 -2.44
C ASP A 58 -4.09 13.09 -3.42
N LYS A 59 -4.40 12.50 -4.58
CA LYS A 59 -5.27 13.07 -5.62
C LYS A 59 -6.62 12.35 -5.65
N SER A 60 -6.93 11.55 -4.63
CA SER A 60 -8.15 10.74 -4.51
C SER A 60 -8.33 9.70 -5.62
N ASN A 61 -7.25 9.28 -6.29
CA ASN A 61 -7.31 8.13 -7.19
C ASN A 61 -7.24 6.85 -6.38
N GLN A 62 -8.18 5.94 -6.62
CA GLN A 62 -8.19 4.63 -6.01
C GLN A 62 -7.26 3.69 -6.78
N VAL A 63 -6.47 2.93 -6.04
CA VAL A 63 -5.53 1.92 -6.53
C VAL A 63 -5.71 0.65 -5.72
N SER A 64 -5.60 -0.52 -6.37
CA SER A 64 -5.64 -1.81 -5.68
C SER A 64 -4.39 -2.62 -6.02
N ALA A 65 -3.74 -3.16 -4.99
CA ALA A 65 -2.58 -4.01 -5.12
C ALA A 65 -2.79 -5.34 -4.36
N LYS A 66 -2.44 -6.44 -5.00
CA LYS A 66 -2.50 -7.79 -4.46
C LYS A 66 -1.18 -8.17 -3.81
N GLN A 67 -1.23 -9.24 -3.00
CA GLN A 67 -0.03 -9.88 -2.48
C GLN A 67 1.01 -10.13 -3.57
N GLY A 68 2.26 -9.73 -3.30
CA GLY A 68 3.39 -9.93 -4.20
C GLY A 68 3.61 -8.81 -5.23
N GLN A 69 2.67 -7.87 -5.39
CA GLN A 69 2.88 -6.71 -6.25
C GLN A 69 3.73 -5.62 -5.56
N TYR A 70 4.34 -4.76 -6.36
CA TYR A 70 5.08 -3.60 -5.88
C TYR A 70 4.22 -2.34 -5.94
N LEU A 71 4.37 -1.49 -4.92
CA LEU A 71 3.73 -0.18 -4.86
C LEU A 71 4.79 0.92 -4.97
N VAL A 72 4.56 1.88 -5.85
CA VAL A 72 5.43 3.04 -6.07
C VAL A 72 4.64 4.32 -5.80
N LEU A 73 5.18 5.19 -4.95
CA LEU A 73 4.66 6.55 -4.76
C LEU A 73 5.50 7.52 -5.57
N THR A 74 4.90 8.14 -6.59
CA THR A 74 5.57 9.12 -7.45
C THR A 74 4.70 10.34 -7.67
N TYR A 75 5.23 11.54 -7.39
CA TYR A 75 4.51 12.81 -7.56
C TYR A 75 3.08 12.83 -6.96
N GLY A 76 2.91 12.20 -5.78
CA GLY A 76 1.63 12.07 -5.07
C GLY A 76 0.65 11.07 -5.70
N ARG A 77 1.13 10.18 -6.58
CA ARG A 77 0.35 9.10 -7.20
C ARG A 77 0.89 7.75 -6.81
N LEU A 78 -0.01 6.83 -6.54
CA LEU A 78 0.31 5.42 -6.33
C LEU A 78 0.26 4.69 -7.67
N LEU A 79 1.31 3.91 -7.96
CA LEU A 79 1.40 3.02 -9.11
C LEU A 79 1.63 1.59 -8.62
N VAL A 80 0.98 0.63 -9.25
CA VAL A 80 1.17 -0.79 -8.98
C VAL A 80 1.96 -1.39 -10.12
N LEU A 81 3.03 -2.10 -9.79
CA LEU A 81 3.82 -2.86 -10.73
C LEU A 81 3.62 -4.34 -10.43
N ASP A 82 3.38 -5.13 -11.48
CA ASP A 82 3.38 -6.58 -11.36
C ASP A 82 4.79 -7.06 -11.04
N ALA A 83 4.89 -8.13 -10.23
CA ALA A 83 6.18 -8.69 -9.83
C ALA A 83 7.02 -9.16 -11.03
N ASP A 84 6.37 -9.45 -12.15
CA ASP A 84 6.99 -9.91 -13.41
C ASP A 84 7.56 -8.75 -14.25
N GLU A 85 7.28 -7.49 -13.88
CA GLU A 85 7.71 -6.28 -14.60
C GLU A 85 8.86 -5.50 -13.91
N VAL A 86 9.40 -6.00 -12.79
CA VAL A 86 10.42 -5.32 -11.95
C VAL A 86 11.78 -6.02 -11.98
#